data_AF-E4NAX0-F1
#
_entry.id   AF-E4NAX0-F1
#
_cell.length_a   1.000
_cell.length_b   1.000
_cell.length_c   1.000
_cell.angle_alpha   90.00
_cell.angle_beta   90.00
_cell.angle_gamma   90.00
#
_symmetry.space_group_name_H-M   'P 1'
#
loop_
_entity.id
_entity.type
_entity.pdbx_description
1 polymer ?
#
loop_
_entity_poly.entity_id
_entity_poly.type
_entity_poly.pdbx_seq_one_letter_code
_entity_poly.pdbx_strand_id
1 'polypeptide(L)'
;MDELLRARQFAAQRERRLAEAVRAGHEPDHAPAYGRPPRQPDPELVRQLAQAQHLREGLGARCLELSDRLLAAEDQQTAGRFGRPASAPAPDPGEVPGNPGPAPQAHRPAEHAASLVPPQRPFPTGARFGGEHRAGTAPDTLPRLDEPAGTTASAADTPAADAPPLRGARFRVGRPLRAARRNEERAATEQPHPGAAEDAAAARHTGPGNDRAERPGTSWASTRKPGDGVGDTRVGSTHPNAAPDDGAPAHPGGNTGTAAPVGGARSRSRAELIALVQRITDLHRQGSVHESAAIVSQVALMITPADLVRLATLLRAEGPAGSSTYLARSVASGTPEHATATLAVLRQEGLVDEAADLFHTLWSVSAQALPALLAALEESGQSADGQTLLWERASAPAGELSELTRCLRAAGRPGDTRHLLRQAAGRPAGEVAAIAAALDEESATELIGELVRLRSASDVGQFAAAVQGSVELYDALLFAADDLDESRARSAFAALRTAGLPTQPAPRPRKSRQRR
;
A
#
# COMPACT_ATOMS: atom_id res chain seq x y z
N MET A 1 -4.98 17.01 10.92
CA MET A 1 -5.77 15.93 10.28
C MET A 1 -4.87 14.75 9.91
N ASP A 2 -3.83 14.97 9.12
CA ASP A 2 -2.93 13.91 8.62
C ASP A 2 -2.35 12.99 9.71
N GLU A 3 -1.95 13.54 10.85
CA GLU A 3 -1.44 12.75 11.97
C GLU A 3 -2.50 11.81 12.57
N LEU A 4 -3.75 12.27 12.66
CA LEU A 4 -4.88 11.45 13.12
C LEU A 4 -5.23 10.36 12.09
N LEU A 5 -5.14 10.67 10.80
CA LEU A 5 -5.35 9.69 9.73
C LEU A 5 -4.28 8.60 9.75
N ARG A 6 -3.00 8.97 9.91
CA ARG A 6 -1.91 7.98 10.09
C ARG A 6 -2.12 7.14 11.35
N ALA A 7 -2.44 7.76 12.49
CA ALA A 7 -2.72 7.03 13.73
C ALA A 7 -3.87 6.04 13.57
N ARG A 8 -4.94 6.43 12.86
CA ARG A 8 -6.09 5.56 12.56
C ARG A 8 -5.68 4.38 11.66
N GLN A 9 -4.85 4.62 10.65
CA GLN A 9 -4.31 3.55 9.80
C GLN A 9 -3.48 2.55 10.61
N PHE A 10 -2.60 3.01 11.50
CA PHE A 10 -1.85 2.13 12.39
C PHE A 10 -2.75 1.33 13.33
N ALA A 11 -3.79 1.95 13.90
CA ALA A 11 -4.77 1.25 14.73
C ALA A 11 -5.50 0.14 13.94
N ALA A 12 -5.90 0.43 12.69
CA ALA A 12 -6.55 -0.54 11.82
C ALA A 12 -5.62 -1.69 11.40
N GLN A 13 -4.34 -1.43 11.14
CA GLN A 13 -3.35 -2.49 10.87
C GLN A 13 -3.13 -3.37 12.10
N ARG A 14 -3.04 -2.77 13.30
CA ARG A 14 -2.90 -3.51 14.56
C ARG A 14 -4.12 -4.38 14.84
N GLU A 15 -5.33 -3.87 14.60
CA GLU A 15 -6.58 -4.63 14.72
C GLU A 15 -6.56 -5.86 13.82
N ARG A 16 -6.17 -5.73 12.54
CA ARG A 16 -6.09 -6.89 11.62
C ARG A 16 -5.12 -7.96 12.11
N ARG A 17 -3.91 -7.58 12.53
CA ARG A 17 -2.92 -8.53 13.08
C ARG A 17 -3.43 -9.25 14.32
N LEU A 18 -4.11 -8.55 15.22
CA LEU A 18 -4.70 -9.15 16.42
C LEU A 18 -5.87 -10.07 16.08
N ALA A 19 -6.73 -9.69 15.13
CA ALA A 19 -7.83 -10.53 14.68
C ALA A 19 -7.33 -11.81 14.01
N GLU A 20 -6.27 -11.74 13.21
CA GLU A 20 -5.59 -12.89 12.64
C GLU A 20 -4.96 -13.77 13.72
N ALA A 21 -4.30 -13.19 14.73
CA ALA A 21 -3.72 -13.95 15.85
C ALA A 21 -4.81 -14.67 16.69
N VAL A 22 -5.94 -14.01 16.95
CA VAL A 22 -7.10 -14.63 17.62
C VAL A 22 -7.68 -15.77 16.77
N ARG A 23 -7.74 -15.60 15.45
CA ARG A 23 -8.22 -16.64 14.51
C ARG A 23 -7.26 -17.81 14.42
N ALA A 24 -5.95 -17.56 14.35
CA ALA A 24 -4.92 -18.60 14.31
C ALA A 24 -4.83 -19.37 15.64
N GLY A 25 -5.01 -18.70 16.78
CA GLY A 25 -5.17 -19.37 18.07
C GLY A 25 -6.45 -20.21 18.17
N HIS A 26 -7.43 -19.94 17.31
CA HIS A 26 -8.67 -20.70 17.16
C HIS A 26 -8.62 -21.68 15.99
N GLU A 27 -7.48 -21.82 15.31
CA GLU A 27 -7.38 -22.70 14.16
C GLU A 27 -7.75 -24.13 14.62
N PRO A 28 -8.82 -24.73 14.06
CA PRO A 28 -9.24 -26.06 14.43
C PRO A 28 -8.22 -27.02 13.82
N ASP A 29 -7.09 -27.18 14.51
CA ASP A 29 -6.08 -28.19 14.20
C ASP A 29 -6.79 -29.51 13.97
N HIS A 30 -6.64 -29.99 12.74
CA HIS A 30 -6.87 -31.33 12.22
C HIS A 30 -7.89 -32.20 12.97
N ALA A 31 -9.03 -32.47 12.32
CA ALA A 31 -9.99 -33.53 12.61
C ALA A 31 -9.87 -34.04 14.06
N PRO A 32 -10.55 -33.37 15.02
CA PRO A 32 -10.35 -33.67 16.43
C PRO A 32 -10.54 -35.16 16.63
N ALA A 33 -9.47 -35.83 17.09
CA ALA A 33 -9.62 -37.11 17.74
C ALA A 33 -10.72 -36.90 18.80
N TYR A 34 -11.85 -37.58 18.59
CA TYR A 34 -13.11 -37.34 19.29
C TYR A 34 -12.89 -37.07 20.79
N GLY A 35 -13.27 -35.88 21.27
CA GLY A 35 -13.40 -35.61 22.71
C GLY A 35 -12.59 -34.45 23.30
N ARG A 36 -11.75 -33.72 22.53
CA ARG A 36 -11.08 -32.53 23.08
C ARG A 36 -11.96 -31.28 22.89
N PRO A 37 -12.33 -30.54 23.95
CA PRO A 37 -13.07 -29.29 23.82
C PRO A 37 -12.23 -28.26 23.03
N PRO A 38 -12.88 -27.38 22.23
CA PRO A 38 -12.19 -26.34 21.47
C PRO A 38 -11.38 -25.47 22.43
N ARG A 39 -10.13 -25.18 22.08
CA ARG A 39 -9.29 -24.26 22.85
C ARG A 39 -9.91 -22.88 22.77
N GLN A 40 -10.20 -22.29 23.93
CA GLN A 40 -10.60 -20.90 24.01
C GLN A 40 -9.44 -20.00 23.55
N PRO A 41 -9.70 -18.94 22.78
CA PRO A 41 -8.68 -17.98 22.40
C PRO A 41 -8.09 -17.33 23.65
N ASP A 42 -6.80 -16.98 23.58
CA ASP A 42 -6.10 -16.31 24.67
C ASP A 42 -6.88 -15.03 25.09
N PRO A 43 -7.35 -14.93 26.34
CA PRO A 43 -8.13 -13.79 26.80
C PRO A 43 -7.37 -12.46 26.68
N GLU A 44 -6.03 -12.48 26.72
CA GLU A 44 -5.23 -11.27 26.56
C GLU A 44 -5.26 -10.75 25.12
N LEU A 45 -5.17 -11.63 24.12
CA LEU A 45 -5.31 -11.24 22.71
C LEU A 45 -6.69 -10.65 22.42
N VAL A 46 -7.75 -11.22 23.02
CA VAL A 46 -9.12 -10.70 22.90
C VAL A 46 -9.23 -9.30 23.51
N ARG A 47 -8.65 -9.06 24.68
CA ARG A 47 -8.60 -7.71 25.29
C ARG A 47 -7.85 -6.71 24.43
N GLN A 48 -6.71 -7.10 23.88
CA GLN A 48 -5.91 -6.24 23.01
C GLN A 48 -6.64 -5.91 21.70
N LEU A 49 -7.36 -6.86 21.12
CA LEU A 49 -8.19 -6.65 19.94
C LEU A 49 -9.29 -5.61 20.23
N ALA A 50 -10.01 -5.76 21.35
CA ALA A 50 -11.03 -4.81 21.77
C ALA A 50 -10.44 -3.40 22.01
N GLN A 51 -9.24 -3.30 22.59
CA GLN A 51 -8.56 -2.02 22.77
C GLN A 51 -8.17 -1.37 21.44
N ALA A 52 -7.68 -2.15 20.47
CA ALA A 52 -7.34 -1.66 19.14
C ALA A 52 -8.58 -1.15 18.38
N GLN A 53 -9.70 -1.87 18.49
CA GLN A 53 -11.00 -1.46 17.93
C GLN A 53 -11.46 -0.13 18.53
N HIS A 54 -11.45 -0.01 19.85
CA HIS A 54 -11.84 1.22 20.54
C HIS A 54 -10.94 2.41 20.15
N LEU A 55 -9.63 2.20 20.04
CA LEU A 55 -8.70 3.24 19.58
C LEU A 55 -9.01 3.68 18.14
N ARG A 56 -9.26 2.74 17.23
CA ARG A 56 -9.61 3.03 15.83
C ARG A 56 -10.91 3.84 15.75
N GLU A 57 -11.93 3.45 16.50
CA GLU A 57 -13.22 4.14 16.56
C GLU A 57 -13.08 5.54 17.14
N GLY A 58 -12.38 5.69 18.26
CA GLY A 58 -12.14 7.00 18.89
C GLY A 58 -11.35 7.97 17.99
N LEU A 59 -10.33 7.47 17.28
CA LEU A 59 -9.61 8.26 16.28
C LEU A 59 -10.50 8.63 15.09
N GLY A 60 -11.36 7.71 14.65
CA GLY A 60 -12.36 7.98 13.60
C GLY A 60 -13.33 9.10 13.99
N ALA A 61 -13.88 9.06 15.21
CA ALA A 61 -14.76 10.10 15.72
C ALA A 61 -14.08 11.48 15.78
N ARG A 62 -12.81 11.53 16.23
CA ARG A 62 -12.03 12.79 16.24
C ARG A 62 -11.74 13.33 14.84
N CYS A 63 -11.48 12.45 13.87
CA CYS A 63 -11.32 12.89 12.48
C CYS A 63 -12.60 13.53 11.94
N LEU A 64 -13.78 12.94 12.23
CA LEU A 64 -15.07 13.50 11.84
C LEU A 64 -15.29 14.88 12.49
N GLU A 65 -15.11 14.98 13.81
CA GLU A 65 -15.26 16.26 14.54
C GLU A 65 -14.34 17.36 13.97
N LEU A 66 -13.09 17.01 13.65
CA LEU A 66 -12.14 17.97 13.09
C LEU A 66 -12.48 18.35 11.65
N SER A 67 -13.07 17.42 10.88
CA SER A 67 -13.59 17.69 9.54
C SER A 67 -14.76 18.67 9.59
N ASP A 68 -15.72 18.45 10.49
CA ASP A 68 -16.88 19.35 10.67
C ASP A 68 -16.43 20.75 11.08
N ARG A 69 -15.41 20.85 11.95
CA ARG A 69 -14.81 22.14 12.33
C ARG A 69 -14.12 22.85 11.18
N LEU A 70 -13.42 22.12 10.31
CA LEU A 70 -12.78 22.69 9.13
C LEU A 70 -13.83 23.21 8.14
N LEU A 71 -14.89 22.43 7.91
CA LEU A 71 -16.00 22.85 7.05
C LEU A 71 -16.69 24.10 7.60
N ALA A 72 -17.00 24.14 8.90
CA ALA A 72 -17.58 25.33 9.53
C ALA A 72 -16.67 26.56 9.45
N ALA A 73 -15.35 26.39 9.52
CA ALA A 73 -14.39 27.48 9.35
C ALA A 73 -14.33 27.98 7.89
N GLU A 74 -14.44 27.09 6.92
CA GLU A 74 -14.52 27.43 5.49
C GLU A 74 -15.81 28.20 5.15
N ASP A 75 -16.94 27.76 5.70
CA ASP A 75 -18.23 28.46 5.57
C ASP A 75 -18.15 29.88 6.14
N GLN A 76 -17.50 30.05 7.30
CA GLN A 76 -17.29 31.38 7.91
C GLN A 76 -16.38 32.27 7.05
N GLN A 77 -15.31 31.73 6.45
CA GLN A 77 -14.45 32.49 5.54
C GLN A 77 -15.18 32.89 4.27
N THR A 78 -16.00 32.00 3.73
CA THR A 78 -16.82 32.25 2.54
C THR A 78 -17.86 33.33 2.83
N ALA A 79 -18.58 33.22 3.95
CA ALA A 79 -19.53 34.24 4.39
C ALA A 79 -18.86 35.60 4.63
N GLY A 80 -17.66 35.64 5.22
CA GLY A 80 -16.90 36.88 5.42
C GLY A 80 -16.41 37.54 4.12
N ARG A 81 -16.16 36.74 3.07
CA ARG A 81 -15.72 37.25 1.76
C ARG A 81 -16.86 37.90 0.96
N PHE A 82 -18.08 37.36 1.07
CA PHE A 82 -19.26 37.91 0.41
C PHE A 82 -20.04 38.91 1.27
N GLY A 83 -19.84 38.88 2.59
CA GLY A 83 -20.52 39.72 3.56
C GLY A 83 -19.84 41.06 3.85
N ARG A 84 -18.76 41.44 3.16
CA ARG A 84 -18.26 42.82 3.25
C ARG A 84 -19.22 43.69 2.44
N PRO A 85 -20.09 44.49 3.09
CA PRO A 85 -21.00 45.35 2.34
C PRO A 85 -20.13 46.23 1.44
N ALA A 86 -20.41 46.19 0.14
CA ALA A 86 -19.82 47.12 -0.81
C ALA A 86 -19.95 48.50 -0.19
N SER A 87 -18.80 49.15 0.02
CA SER A 87 -18.69 50.47 0.63
C SER A 87 -19.86 51.33 0.17
N ALA A 88 -20.67 51.79 1.12
CA ALA A 88 -21.74 52.73 0.85
C ALA A 88 -21.21 53.83 -0.08
N PRO A 89 -21.97 54.20 -1.13
CA PRO A 89 -21.54 55.25 -2.05
C PRO A 89 -21.17 56.49 -1.23
N ALA A 90 -19.98 57.02 -1.48
CA ALA A 90 -19.50 58.23 -0.83
C ALA A 90 -20.56 59.33 -0.96
N PRO A 91 -20.83 60.10 0.12
CA PRO A 91 -21.78 61.19 0.05
C PRO A 91 -21.30 62.24 -0.98
N ASP A 92 -22.27 62.65 -1.80
CA ASP A 92 -22.15 63.61 -2.89
C ASP A 92 -21.53 64.94 -2.40
N PRO A 93 -20.43 65.44 -3.01
CA PRO A 93 -19.82 66.71 -2.63
C PRO A 93 -20.56 67.86 -3.33
N GLY A 94 -21.74 68.21 -2.81
CA GLY A 94 -22.64 69.14 -3.47
C GLY A 94 -23.43 70.03 -2.52
N GLU A 95 -22.81 70.67 -1.53
CA GLU A 95 -23.42 71.87 -0.93
C GLU A 95 -22.38 72.83 -0.35
N VAL A 96 -22.29 74.01 -0.97
CA VAL A 96 -21.44 75.15 -0.61
C VAL A 96 -22.33 76.21 0.03
N PRO A 97 -21.91 76.82 1.15
CA PRO A 97 -22.26 78.21 1.39
C PRO A 97 -21.03 79.09 1.69
N GLY A 98 -20.90 80.16 0.91
CA GLY A 98 -20.47 81.48 1.40
C GLY A 98 -19.01 81.73 1.76
N ASN A 99 -18.25 82.26 0.80
CA ASN A 99 -17.04 83.11 0.96
C ASN A 99 -17.38 84.42 1.75
N PRO A 100 -16.45 85.26 2.29
CA PRO A 100 -15.13 85.61 1.72
C PRO A 100 -13.95 85.93 2.70
N GLY A 101 -12.71 85.93 2.17
CA GLY A 101 -11.57 86.65 2.77
C GLY A 101 -10.17 86.15 2.35
N PRO A 102 -9.28 86.98 1.75
CA PRO A 102 -8.14 86.48 0.95
C PRO A 102 -6.74 86.58 1.59
N ALA A 103 -5.79 85.89 0.92
CA ALA A 103 -4.32 86.07 0.86
C ALA A 103 -3.44 85.15 1.76
N PRO A 104 -2.13 85.01 1.48
CA PRO A 104 -1.54 84.48 0.22
C PRO A 104 -0.38 83.48 0.44
N GLN A 105 -0.04 82.73 -0.63
CA GLN A 105 1.29 82.19 -1.01
C GLN A 105 2.13 81.35 -0.01
N ALA A 106 2.49 80.12 -0.41
CA ALA A 106 3.89 79.65 -0.43
C ALA A 106 4.06 78.23 -1.00
N HIS A 107 4.93 78.13 -2.00
CA HIS A 107 5.91 77.08 -2.31
C HIS A 107 5.49 75.62 -2.61
N ARG A 108 5.64 75.29 -3.91
CA ARG A 108 5.99 73.99 -4.51
C ARG A 108 7.46 73.64 -4.17
N PRO A 109 7.83 72.35 -4.05
CA PRO A 109 8.38 71.60 -5.20
C PRO A 109 7.81 70.15 -5.27
N ALA A 110 7.40 69.62 -6.42
CA ALA A 110 8.21 68.96 -7.46
C ALA A 110 9.09 67.81 -6.96
N GLU A 111 8.63 66.57 -7.12
CA GLU A 111 9.49 65.38 -7.24
C GLU A 111 8.73 64.17 -7.82
N HIS A 112 9.50 63.17 -8.25
CA HIS A 112 9.30 62.36 -9.45
C HIS A 112 8.49 61.05 -9.28
N ALA A 113 7.90 60.65 -10.41
CA ALA A 113 7.77 59.31 -10.98
C ALA A 113 7.85 58.04 -10.07
N ALA A 114 6.82 57.17 -10.19
CA ALA A 114 7.02 55.75 -10.48
C ALA A 114 5.69 55.06 -10.83
N SER A 115 5.66 54.45 -12.03
CA SER A 115 4.65 53.45 -12.42
C SER A 115 4.78 52.20 -11.56
N LEU A 116 3.71 51.80 -10.90
CA LEU A 116 3.61 50.51 -10.21
C LEU A 116 3.12 49.44 -11.19
N VAL A 117 4.07 48.70 -11.76
CA VAL A 117 3.86 47.40 -12.39
C VAL A 117 3.79 46.35 -11.27
N PRO A 118 2.74 45.50 -11.18
CA PRO A 118 2.73 44.41 -10.22
C PRO A 118 3.63 43.24 -10.66
N PRO A 119 4.29 42.54 -9.72
CA PRO A 119 5.23 41.47 -10.06
C PRO A 119 4.51 40.20 -10.54
N GLN A 120 4.92 39.72 -11.72
CA GLN A 120 4.63 38.39 -12.24
C GLN A 120 5.33 37.33 -11.36
N ARG A 121 4.57 36.36 -10.85
CA ARG A 121 5.11 35.17 -10.18
C ARG A 121 5.49 34.12 -11.23
N PRO A 122 6.67 33.48 -11.16
CA PRO A 122 7.00 32.38 -12.05
C PRO A 122 6.28 31.09 -11.62
N PHE A 123 5.60 30.46 -12.57
CA PHE A 123 5.11 29.08 -12.47
C PHE A 123 6.29 28.09 -12.53
N PRO A 124 6.29 27.00 -11.76
CA PRO A 124 7.26 25.93 -11.95
C PRO A 124 6.82 25.04 -13.12
N THR A 125 7.60 25.09 -14.20
CA THR A 125 7.45 24.22 -15.37
C THR A 125 7.78 22.78 -14.98
N GLY A 126 6.79 21.90 -15.08
CA GLY A 126 6.92 20.47 -14.86
C GLY A 126 7.77 19.79 -15.93
N ALA A 127 8.54 18.81 -15.45
CA ALA A 127 9.00 17.58 -16.11
C ALA A 127 8.88 17.52 -17.64
N ARG A 128 10.00 17.81 -18.33
CA ARG A 128 10.29 17.23 -19.65
C ARG A 128 10.69 15.77 -19.45
N PHE A 129 9.85 14.85 -19.91
CA PHE A 129 10.25 13.48 -20.20
C PHE A 129 11.07 13.49 -21.49
N GLY A 130 12.35 13.13 -21.40
CA GLY A 130 13.21 12.85 -22.54
C GLY A 130 12.92 11.45 -23.07
N GLY A 131 12.49 11.35 -24.32
CA GLY A 131 12.48 10.10 -25.08
C GLY A 131 13.84 9.89 -25.72
N GLU A 132 14.48 8.76 -25.44
CA GLU A 132 15.70 8.33 -26.12
C GLU A 132 15.35 7.65 -27.45
N HIS A 133 15.85 8.20 -28.54
CA HIS A 133 15.95 7.50 -29.82
C HIS A 133 17.39 7.06 -30.05
N ARG A 134 17.54 5.73 -30.13
CA ARG A 134 18.27 4.94 -31.13
C ARG A 134 19.73 5.31 -31.45
N ALA A 135 20.59 4.35 -31.11
CA ALA A 135 22.01 4.24 -31.45
C ALA A 135 22.33 4.27 -32.95
N GLY A 136 23.50 4.84 -33.28
CA GLY A 136 24.17 4.79 -34.57
C GLY A 136 25.67 5.09 -34.45
N THR A 137 26.45 4.01 -34.31
CA THR A 137 27.85 3.74 -34.74
C THR A 137 28.86 4.84 -35.13
N ALA A 138 29.99 4.81 -34.39
CA ALA A 138 31.41 4.76 -34.85
C ALA A 138 32.16 6.10 -35.20
N PRO A 139 33.52 6.11 -35.28
CA PRO A 139 34.35 6.85 -34.31
C PRO A 139 35.34 7.86 -34.95
N ASP A 140 35.89 8.79 -34.16
CA ASP A 140 37.16 9.45 -34.52
C ASP A 140 37.93 10.06 -33.32
N THR A 141 39.06 9.41 -33.01
CA THR A 141 40.44 9.91 -32.87
C THR A 141 40.75 11.35 -32.36
N LEU A 142 41.19 11.45 -31.08
CA LEU A 142 42.28 12.28 -30.45
C LEU A 142 42.40 13.82 -30.71
N PRO A 143 43.22 14.62 -29.95
CA PRO A 143 44.11 14.31 -28.81
C PRO A 143 44.00 15.25 -27.57
N ARG A 144 44.71 14.78 -26.52
CA ARG A 144 45.29 15.46 -25.34
C ARG A 144 45.64 16.95 -25.51
N LEU A 145 45.41 17.71 -24.44
CA LEU A 145 46.16 18.92 -24.09
C LEU A 145 46.44 18.99 -22.58
N ASP A 146 47.60 19.54 -22.28
CA ASP A 146 48.43 19.41 -21.09
C ASP A 146 47.99 20.21 -19.86
N GLU A 147 48.42 19.72 -18.69
CA GLU A 147 48.63 20.51 -17.47
C GLU A 147 49.67 21.62 -17.68
N PRO A 148 49.71 22.62 -16.78
CA PRO A 148 50.90 22.67 -15.94
C PRO A 148 50.66 23.00 -14.46
N ALA A 149 51.55 22.42 -13.65
CA ALA A 149 51.81 22.73 -12.25
C ALA A 149 52.59 24.06 -12.05
N GLY A 150 52.51 24.62 -10.84
CA GLY A 150 53.41 25.69 -10.36
C GLY A 150 52.85 26.49 -9.18
N THR A 151 52.96 26.03 -7.93
CA THR A 151 53.95 26.46 -6.90
C THR A 151 53.87 27.93 -6.47
N THR A 152 53.51 28.21 -5.21
CA THR A 152 54.35 28.81 -4.14
C THR A 152 53.53 29.43 -3.00
N ALA A 153 54.08 29.31 -1.80
CA ALA A 153 53.60 29.81 -0.52
C ALA A 153 53.78 31.32 -0.35
N SER A 154 53.00 31.96 0.52
CA SER A 154 53.55 32.79 1.62
C SER A 154 52.45 33.24 2.59
N ALA A 155 52.80 33.21 3.88
CA ALA A 155 52.10 33.80 5.00
C ALA A 155 52.31 35.32 5.08
N ALA A 156 51.38 36.05 5.72
CA ALA A 156 51.66 37.13 6.69
C ALA A 156 50.37 37.73 7.29
N ASP A 157 50.56 38.26 8.50
CA ASP A 157 49.67 38.80 9.54
C ASP A 157 48.61 39.88 9.21
N THR A 158 47.51 39.80 10.00
CA THR A 158 46.70 40.79 10.77
C THR A 158 47.10 42.30 10.74
N PRO A 159 46.23 43.33 11.02
CA PRO A 159 45.10 43.32 11.98
C PRO A 159 43.84 44.22 11.77
N ALA A 160 42.84 43.94 12.62
CA ALA A 160 41.85 44.80 13.35
C ALA A 160 41.08 45.96 12.69
N ALA A 161 39.73 45.96 12.83
CA ALA A 161 38.94 46.96 13.58
C ALA A 161 37.40 46.76 13.48
N ASP A 162 36.76 46.70 14.66
CA ASP A 162 35.45 47.24 15.10
C ASP A 162 34.17 47.25 14.23
N ALA A 163 33.14 46.50 14.67
CA ALA A 163 31.75 46.96 14.90
C ALA A 163 30.82 45.80 15.39
N PRO A 164 29.74 46.06 16.16
CA PRO A 164 29.10 45.09 17.05
C PRO A 164 27.92 44.32 16.42
N PRO A 165 27.63 43.07 16.84
CA PRO A 165 26.40 42.40 16.45
C PRO A 165 25.26 42.59 17.46
N LEU A 166 24.09 42.89 16.91
CA LEU A 166 22.80 43.04 17.57
C LEU A 166 22.29 41.73 18.17
N ARG A 167 21.61 41.88 19.32
CA ARG A 167 20.86 40.86 20.06
C ARG A 167 19.82 40.14 19.20
N GLY A 168 19.78 38.81 19.31
CA GLY A 168 18.67 37.96 18.84
C GLY A 168 18.52 36.72 19.74
N ALA A 169 17.30 36.47 20.20
CA ALA A 169 16.96 35.65 21.35
C ALA A 169 17.26 34.14 21.23
N ARG A 170 17.79 33.55 22.32
CA ARG A 170 17.89 32.11 22.53
C ARG A 170 16.61 31.59 23.19
N PHE A 171 15.89 30.70 22.52
CA PHE A 171 14.91 29.82 23.18
C PHE A 171 15.63 28.64 23.81
N ARG A 172 15.69 28.60 25.14
CA ARG A 172 16.09 27.43 25.93
C ARG A 172 14.87 26.52 26.11
N VAL A 173 14.95 25.27 25.66
CA VAL A 173 13.99 24.23 26.00
C VAL A 173 14.36 23.69 27.39
N GLY A 174 13.46 23.91 28.35
CA GLY A 174 13.60 23.50 29.74
C GLY A 174 13.34 22.01 29.97
N ARG A 175 14.19 21.43 30.81
CA ARG A 175 14.12 20.10 31.41
C ARG A 175 13.00 20.09 32.48
N PRO A 176 12.09 19.10 32.52
CA PRO A 176 11.10 19.05 33.58
C PRO A 176 11.70 18.45 34.87
N LEU A 177 11.57 19.23 35.94
CA LEU A 177 11.84 18.87 37.33
C LEU A 177 10.67 18.04 37.88
N ARG A 178 11.05 16.97 38.60
CA ARG A 178 10.19 16.14 39.45
C ARG A 178 9.49 17.00 40.51
N ALA A 179 8.16 16.90 40.58
CA ALA A 179 7.38 17.37 41.71
C ALA A 179 7.05 16.20 42.64
N ALA A 180 7.32 16.44 43.92
CA ALA A 180 7.18 15.54 45.04
C ALA A 180 5.73 15.23 45.40
N ARG A 181 5.49 14.02 45.92
CA ARG A 181 4.34 13.72 46.79
C ARG A 181 4.89 13.25 48.13
N ARG A 182 4.55 14.01 49.18
CA ARG A 182 4.89 13.75 50.58
C ARG A 182 3.93 12.72 51.20
N ASN A 183 4.53 11.85 52.01
CA ASN A 183 4.14 11.31 53.31
C ASN A 183 2.72 10.76 53.54
N GLU A 184 2.66 9.46 53.80
CA GLU A 184 2.07 8.93 55.03
C GLU A 184 3.05 7.91 55.65
N GLU A 185 3.58 8.25 56.83
CA GLU A 185 4.25 7.34 57.76
C GLU A 185 3.23 6.93 58.83
N ARG A 186 3.18 5.63 59.16
CA ARG A 186 2.95 5.17 60.54
C ARG A 186 3.43 3.72 60.73
N ALA A 187 4.46 3.60 61.58
CA ALA A 187 4.85 2.50 62.50
C ALA A 187 5.05 1.09 61.90
N ALA A 188 6.26 0.49 61.86
CA ALA A 188 7.06 -0.05 63.00
C ALA A 188 6.24 -1.00 63.89
N THR A 189 6.64 -2.24 64.21
CA THR A 189 7.97 -2.68 64.68
C THR A 189 8.06 -4.23 64.68
N GLU A 190 9.30 -4.75 64.78
CA GLU A 190 9.71 -6.04 65.40
C GLU A 190 9.37 -7.36 64.70
N GLN A 191 10.19 -8.42 64.70
CA GLN A 191 11.63 -8.72 64.87
C GLN A 191 11.77 -10.23 64.49
N PRO A 192 12.98 -10.76 64.26
CA PRO A 192 13.22 -12.02 63.55
C PRO A 192 13.47 -13.23 64.48
N HIS A 193 13.33 -14.46 63.97
CA HIS A 193 14.23 -15.58 64.31
C HIS A 193 14.15 -16.78 63.35
N PRO A 194 15.18 -17.67 63.34
CA PRO A 194 15.57 -18.54 62.24
C PRO A 194 15.33 -20.05 62.53
N GLY A 195 15.62 -20.92 61.56
CA GLY A 195 16.09 -22.28 61.86
C GLY A 195 15.71 -23.39 60.87
N ALA A 196 16.69 -24.30 60.70
CA ALA A 196 16.68 -25.63 60.07
C ALA A 196 16.71 -25.67 58.52
N ALA A 197 17.80 -26.08 57.82
CA ALA A 197 18.53 -27.37 57.84
C ALA A 197 17.58 -28.55 57.56
N GLU A 198 17.84 -29.53 56.70
CA GLU A 198 18.99 -30.01 55.94
C GLU A 198 18.47 -31.10 54.96
N ASP A 199 19.39 -31.68 54.17
CA ASP A 199 19.30 -32.95 53.39
C ASP A 199 18.69 -32.89 51.97
N ALA A 200 19.50 -32.97 50.90
CA ALA A 200 20.20 -34.17 50.34
C ALA A 200 19.22 -35.07 49.54
N ALA A 201 19.54 -35.71 48.41
CA ALA A 201 20.63 -35.73 47.45
C ALA A 201 20.13 -36.50 46.20
N ALA A 202 20.81 -36.29 45.07
CA ALA A 202 21.08 -37.25 43.99
C ALA A 202 19.97 -38.17 43.42
N ALA A 203 19.74 -38.05 42.09
CA ALA A 203 19.76 -39.22 41.20
C ALA A 203 20.09 -38.79 39.76
N ARG A 204 21.12 -39.43 39.22
CA ARG A 204 21.49 -39.46 37.80
C ARG A 204 20.64 -40.55 37.13
N HIS A 205 20.19 -40.34 35.88
CA HIS A 205 20.00 -41.46 34.96
C HIS A 205 20.25 -41.04 33.51
N THR A 206 21.04 -41.89 32.86
CA THR A 206 21.59 -41.86 31.52
C THR A 206 20.72 -42.66 30.54
N GLY A 207 20.37 -42.04 29.40
CA GLY A 207 20.16 -42.61 28.04
C GLY A 207 19.20 -43.80 27.83
N PRO A 208 19.06 -44.35 26.60
CA PRO A 208 19.45 -43.87 25.26
C PRO A 208 18.22 -43.75 24.30
N GLY A 209 18.27 -43.05 23.16
CA GLY A 209 18.73 -43.56 21.87
C GLY A 209 17.64 -44.33 21.11
N ASN A 210 17.08 -43.76 20.03
CA ASN A 210 16.46 -44.55 18.97
C ASN A 210 16.49 -43.81 17.63
N ASP A 211 17.39 -44.30 16.77
CA ASP A 211 17.34 -44.12 15.31
C ASP A 211 16.15 -44.88 14.73
N ARG A 212 15.42 -44.27 13.80
CA ARG A 212 14.81 -45.05 12.71
C ARG A 212 14.67 -44.23 11.44
N ALA A 213 15.21 -44.83 10.39
CA ALA A 213 15.32 -44.36 9.03
C ALA A 213 14.01 -44.49 8.23
N GLU A 214 14.01 -43.82 7.07
CA GLU A 214 13.27 -44.16 5.82
C GLU A 214 11.73 -44.02 5.84
N ARG A 215 11.01 -43.61 4.79
CA ARG A 215 11.19 -42.91 3.49
C ARG A 215 9.73 -42.72 2.94
N PRO A 216 9.49 -42.15 1.74
CA PRO A 216 8.37 -41.25 1.47
C PRO A 216 7.12 -41.92 0.87
N GLY A 217 5.99 -41.21 0.86
CA GLY A 217 4.83 -41.62 0.06
C GLY A 217 3.63 -40.68 0.13
N THR A 218 3.36 -40.02 -1.02
CA THR A 218 2.03 -39.85 -1.67
C THR A 218 0.88 -39.21 -0.89
N SER A 219 0.44 -38.01 -1.29
CA SER A 219 -0.60 -37.78 -2.32
C SER A 219 -1.95 -38.39 -1.97
N TRP A 220 -2.87 -37.57 -1.47
CA TRP A 220 -4.32 -37.82 -1.60
C TRP A 220 -5.06 -36.51 -1.88
N ALA A 221 -5.34 -36.31 -3.16
CA ALA A 221 -6.45 -35.51 -3.62
C ALA A 221 -7.74 -36.34 -3.52
N SER A 222 -8.81 -35.67 -3.10
CA SER A 222 -10.18 -35.79 -3.60
C SER A 222 -10.79 -37.19 -3.80
N THR A 223 -11.77 -37.53 -2.97
CA THR A 223 -12.88 -38.42 -3.38
C THR A 223 -14.21 -37.84 -2.92
N ARG A 224 -14.95 -37.25 -3.87
CA ARG A 224 -16.42 -37.22 -3.85
C ARG A 224 -16.92 -38.64 -4.14
N LYS A 225 -17.85 -39.11 -3.31
CA LYS A 225 -18.72 -40.27 -3.57
C LYS A 225 -19.52 -40.08 -4.87
N PRO A 226 -19.77 -41.18 -5.60
CA PRO A 226 -21.14 -41.45 -6.02
C PRO A 226 -21.59 -42.89 -5.73
N GLY A 227 -22.91 -43.03 -5.75
CA GLY A 227 -23.71 -44.16 -5.24
C GLY A 227 -23.42 -45.53 -5.83
N ASP A 228 -23.70 -46.51 -4.97
CA ASP A 228 -23.89 -47.93 -5.26
C ASP A 228 -24.97 -48.16 -6.32
N GLY A 229 -24.72 -49.12 -7.20
CA GLY A 229 -25.64 -49.57 -8.24
C GLY A 229 -25.16 -50.86 -8.89
N VAL A 230 -25.42 -51.96 -8.19
CA VAL A 230 -25.24 -53.39 -8.50
C VAL A 230 -25.45 -53.79 -9.98
N GLY A 231 -24.59 -54.68 -10.49
CA GLY A 231 -24.86 -55.42 -11.74
C GLY A 231 -23.66 -56.18 -12.29
N ASP A 232 -23.47 -57.41 -11.81
CA ASP A 232 -22.43 -58.38 -12.18
C ASP A 232 -22.67 -59.00 -13.58
N THR A 233 -21.63 -59.16 -14.41
CA THR A 233 -21.29 -60.37 -15.21
C THR A 233 -20.18 -60.10 -16.25
N ARG A 234 -18.97 -60.55 -15.88
CA ARG A 234 -18.03 -61.44 -16.57
C ARG A 234 -18.04 -61.62 -18.11
N VAL A 235 -16.81 -61.80 -18.62
CA VAL A 235 -16.32 -62.33 -19.93
C VAL A 235 -16.22 -61.24 -21.03
N GLY A 236 -15.13 -61.03 -21.77
CA GLY A 236 -13.82 -61.65 -21.95
C GLY A 236 -13.23 -61.19 -23.30
N SER A 237 -11.89 -61.11 -23.38
CA SER A 237 -11.06 -61.19 -24.60
C SER A 237 -10.93 -60.00 -25.57
N THR A 238 -9.68 -59.51 -25.65
CA THR A 238 -8.81 -59.30 -26.86
C THR A 238 -9.38 -59.82 -28.20
N HIS A 239 -9.28 -59.17 -29.37
CA HIS A 239 -8.17 -58.50 -30.08
C HIS A 239 -8.74 -57.75 -31.34
N PRO A 240 -7.92 -57.14 -32.25
CA PRO A 240 -8.32 -55.99 -33.07
C PRO A 240 -8.53 -56.28 -34.58
N ASN A 241 -8.95 -55.22 -35.27
CA ASN A 241 -8.52 -54.78 -36.63
C ASN A 241 -9.48 -54.97 -37.82
N ALA A 242 -9.45 -53.93 -38.67
CA ALA A 242 -9.72 -53.85 -40.12
C ALA A 242 -11.17 -53.75 -40.68
N ALA A 243 -11.56 -52.48 -40.94
CA ALA A 243 -12.00 -51.89 -42.24
C ALA A 243 -13.17 -52.51 -43.07
N PRO A 244 -13.56 -51.90 -44.19
CA PRO A 244 -14.69 -50.96 -44.34
C PRO A 244 -15.85 -51.53 -45.19
N ASP A 245 -17.08 -51.04 -45.05
CA ASP A 245 -18.01 -50.99 -46.19
C ASP A 245 -19.26 -50.11 -45.96
N ASP A 246 -19.82 -49.71 -47.10
CA ASP A 246 -20.82 -48.69 -47.40
C ASP A 246 -22.25 -48.85 -46.81
N GLY A 247 -22.95 -47.70 -46.70
CA GLY A 247 -24.35 -47.61 -47.13
C GLY A 247 -25.47 -47.33 -46.12
N ALA A 248 -25.69 -46.04 -45.79
CA ALA A 248 -26.98 -45.35 -45.49
C ALA A 248 -27.89 -45.87 -44.31
N PRO A 249 -28.96 -45.14 -43.88
CA PRO A 249 -29.37 -43.75 -44.10
C PRO A 249 -29.50 -42.92 -42.79
N ALA A 250 -29.82 -41.64 -42.96
CA ALA A 250 -29.95 -40.60 -41.94
C ALA A 250 -30.98 -40.88 -40.82
N HIS A 251 -30.58 -40.58 -39.57
CA HIS A 251 -31.46 -40.28 -38.45
C HIS A 251 -31.14 -38.88 -37.91
N PRO A 252 -32.11 -37.94 -37.83
CA PRO A 252 -31.94 -36.66 -37.15
C PRO A 252 -32.18 -36.85 -35.65
N GLY A 253 -31.19 -37.39 -34.94
CA GLY A 253 -31.19 -37.47 -33.47
C GLY A 253 -30.67 -36.17 -32.89
N GLY A 254 -31.55 -35.20 -32.68
CA GLY A 254 -31.25 -33.95 -32.01
C GLY A 254 -30.72 -34.20 -30.60
N ASN A 255 -29.41 -34.09 -30.45
CA ASN A 255 -28.76 -33.96 -29.15
C ASN A 255 -28.35 -32.50 -29.00
N THR A 256 -29.35 -31.63 -28.76
CA THR A 256 -29.10 -30.31 -28.20
C THR A 256 -28.64 -30.51 -26.77
N GLY A 257 -27.36 -30.85 -26.61
CA GLY A 257 -26.63 -30.57 -25.39
C GLY A 257 -26.69 -29.06 -25.21
N THR A 258 -27.66 -28.60 -24.43
CA THR A 258 -27.80 -27.23 -23.96
C THR A 258 -26.56 -26.92 -23.14
N ALA A 259 -25.48 -26.55 -23.81
CA ALA A 259 -24.36 -25.88 -23.18
C ALA A 259 -24.95 -24.66 -22.49
N ALA A 260 -24.96 -24.67 -21.15
CA ALA A 260 -25.35 -23.52 -20.37
C ALA A 260 -24.58 -22.30 -20.93
N PRO A 261 -25.27 -21.22 -21.32
CA PRO A 261 -24.60 -20.07 -21.88
C PRO A 261 -23.60 -19.58 -20.83
N VAL A 262 -22.32 -19.60 -21.18
CA VAL A 262 -21.28 -18.87 -20.45
C VAL A 262 -21.80 -17.45 -20.34
N GLY A 263 -22.21 -17.06 -19.13
CA GLY A 263 -23.09 -15.92 -18.88
C GLY A 263 -22.42 -14.61 -19.19
N GLY A 264 -22.45 -14.20 -20.46
CA GLY A 264 -22.05 -12.87 -20.88
C GLY A 264 -22.97 -11.81 -20.26
N ALA A 265 -22.39 -10.65 -19.95
CA ALA A 265 -23.14 -9.49 -19.51
C ALA A 265 -24.28 -9.17 -20.49
N ARG A 266 -25.52 -9.18 -20.02
CA ARG A 266 -26.71 -8.97 -20.86
C ARG A 266 -27.09 -7.50 -20.84
N SER A 267 -27.35 -6.92 -22.01
CA SER A 267 -27.93 -5.58 -22.12
C SER A 267 -29.34 -5.57 -21.51
N ARG A 268 -29.63 -4.65 -20.60
CA ARG A 268 -30.95 -4.49 -19.99
C ARG A 268 -31.69 -3.29 -20.55
N SER A 269 -33.00 -3.45 -20.72
CA SER A 269 -33.87 -2.35 -21.11
C SER A 269 -34.04 -1.34 -19.96
N ARG A 270 -34.36 -0.09 -20.29
CA ARG A 270 -34.62 0.96 -19.29
C ARG A 270 -35.73 0.57 -18.31
N ALA A 271 -36.79 -0.09 -18.77
CA ALA A 271 -37.88 -0.54 -17.92
C ALA A 271 -37.44 -1.58 -16.89
N GLU A 272 -36.57 -2.52 -17.29
CA GLU A 272 -35.98 -3.51 -16.37
C GLU A 272 -35.09 -2.84 -15.31
N LEU A 273 -34.32 -1.81 -15.69
CA LEU A 273 -33.48 -1.06 -14.74
C LEU A 273 -34.33 -0.29 -13.73
N ILE A 274 -35.43 0.35 -14.16
CA ILE A 274 -36.37 1.04 -13.25
C ILE A 274 -37.02 0.05 -12.28
N ALA A 275 -37.47 -1.11 -12.78
CA ALA A 275 -38.05 -2.15 -11.95
C ALA A 275 -37.05 -2.70 -10.91
N LEU A 276 -35.77 -2.81 -11.27
CA LEU A 276 -34.71 -3.19 -10.32
C LEU A 276 -34.54 -2.16 -9.21
N VAL A 277 -34.50 -0.86 -9.53
CA VAL A 277 -34.37 0.21 -8.53
C VAL A 277 -35.54 0.18 -7.56
N GLN A 278 -36.78 0.08 -8.06
CA GLN A 278 -37.97 -0.03 -7.22
C GLN A 278 -37.88 -1.22 -6.27
N ARG A 279 -37.47 -2.39 -6.77
CA ARG A 279 -37.29 -3.60 -5.96
C ARG A 279 -36.23 -3.40 -4.87
N ILE A 280 -35.08 -2.80 -5.19
CA ILE A 280 -34.01 -2.53 -4.22
C ILE A 280 -34.51 -1.56 -3.13
N THR A 281 -35.20 -0.48 -3.53
CA THR A 281 -35.75 0.52 -2.62
C THR A 281 -36.82 -0.08 -1.70
N ASP A 282 -37.71 -0.92 -2.22
CA ASP A 282 -38.77 -1.55 -1.42
C ASP A 282 -38.20 -2.54 -0.40
N LEU A 283 -37.22 -3.37 -0.78
CA LEU A 283 -36.52 -4.25 0.15
C LEU A 283 -35.81 -3.46 1.27
N HIS A 284 -35.17 -2.34 0.92
CA HIS A 284 -34.52 -1.49 1.90
C HIS A 284 -35.54 -0.86 2.87
N ARG A 285 -36.70 -0.39 2.37
CA ARG A 285 -37.78 0.17 3.19
C ARG A 285 -38.39 -0.87 4.14
N GLN A 286 -38.39 -2.14 3.74
CA GLN A 286 -38.84 -3.27 4.58
C GLN A 286 -37.79 -3.70 5.62
N GLY A 287 -36.60 -3.11 5.62
CA GLY A 287 -35.49 -3.49 6.52
C GLY A 287 -34.65 -4.67 6.03
N SER A 288 -34.92 -5.22 4.84
CA SER A 288 -34.19 -6.34 4.22
C SER A 288 -32.88 -5.88 3.57
N VAL A 289 -32.02 -5.18 4.31
CA VAL A 289 -30.80 -4.55 3.79
C VAL A 289 -29.86 -5.58 3.15
N HIS A 290 -29.68 -6.75 3.77
CA HIS A 290 -28.82 -7.81 3.23
C HIS A 290 -29.31 -8.38 1.90
N GLU A 291 -30.63 -8.54 1.74
CA GLU A 291 -31.20 -9.03 0.49
C GLU A 291 -31.07 -7.97 -0.63
N SER A 292 -31.30 -6.69 -0.30
CA SER A 292 -31.09 -5.60 -1.24
C SER A 292 -29.63 -5.53 -1.71
N ALA A 293 -28.67 -5.71 -0.80
CA ALA A 293 -27.24 -5.73 -1.11
C ALA A 293 -26.85 -6.96 -1.95
N ALA A 294 -27.42 -8.13 -1.66
CA ALA A 294 -27.18 -9.33 -2.45
C ALA A 294 -27.64 -9.16 -3.91
N ILE A 295 -28.83 -8.57 -4.12
CA ILE A 295 -29.36 -8.28 -5.46
C ILE A 295 -28.45 -7.28 -6.18
N VAL A 296 -28.05 -6.19 -5.53
CA VAL A 296 -27.15 -5.18 -6.14
C VAL A 296 -25.84 -5.84 -6.58
N SER A 297 -25.23 -6.66 -5.72
CA SER A 297 -23.98 -7.34 -6.04
C SER A 297 -24.13 -8.33 -7.19
N GLN A 298 -25.21 -9.12 -7.21
CA GLN A 298 -25.47 -10.04 -8.32
C GLN A 298 -25.71 -9.29 -9.64
N VAL A 299 -26.46 -8.19 -9.60
CA VAL A 299 -26.76 -7.38 -10.79
C VAL A 299 -25.48 -6.74 -11.33
N ALA A 300 -24.60 -6.21 -10.48
CA ALA A 300 -23.32 -5.60 -10.87
C ALA A 300 -22.47 -6.52 -11.77
N LEU A 301 -22.52 -7.83 -11.53
CA LEU A 301 -21.74 -8.84 -12.25
C LEU A 301 -22.39 -9.34 -13.54
N MET A 302 -23.69 -9.08 -13.74
CA MET A 302 -24.48 -9.67 -14.83
C MET A 302 -24.90 -8.67 -15.92
N ILE A 303 -24.67 -7.38 -15.71
CA ILE A 303 -25.06 -6.31 -16.64
C ILE A 303 -23.85 -5.71 -17.33
N THR A 304 -24.08 -5.04 -18.47
CA THR A 304 -23.00 -4.34 -19.18
C THR A 304 -22.52 -3.11 -18.40
N PRO A 305 -21.27 -2.64 -18.60
CA PRO A 305 -20.77 -1.40 -18.00
C PRO A 305 -21.69 -0.19 -18.24
N ALA A 306 -22.24 -0.06 -19.46
CA ALA A 306 -23.15 1.03 -19.80
C ALA A 306 -24.48 0.96 -19.03
N ASP A 307 -25.05 -0.24 -18.87
CA ASP A 307 -26.27 -0.42 -18.07
C ASP A 307 -26.01 -0.23 -16.58
N LEU A 308 -24.81 -0.56 -16.12
CA LEU A 308 -24.39 -0.32 -14.75
C LEU A 308 -24.37 1.17 -14.43
N VAL A 309 -23.82 1.99 -15.32
CA VAL A 309 -23.86 3.45 -15.15
C VAL A 309 -25.29 3.98 -15.14
N ARG A 310 -26.15 3.52 -16.06
CA ARG A 310 -27.58 3.89 -16.05
C ARG A 310 -28.26 3.51 -14.73
N LEU A 311 -27.98 2.32 -14.22
CA LEU A 311 -28.52 1.85 -12.94
C LEU A 311 -27.97 2.66 -11.76
N ALA A 312 -26.67 2.97 -11.75
CA ALA A 312 -26.05 3.81 -10.72
C ALA A 312 -26.67 5.21 -10.69
N THR A 313 -26.91 5.83 -11.85
CA THR A 313 -27.60 7.13 -11.95
C THR A 313 -29.02 7.06 -11.38
N LEU A 314 -29.79 6.01 -11.70
CA LEU A 314 -31.14 5.83 -11.16
C LEU A 314 -31.12 5.59 -9.64
N LEU A 315 -30.22 4.74 -9.15
CA LEU A 315 -30.05 4.49 -7.71
C LEU A 315 -29.61 5.74 -6.94
N ARG A 316 -28.80 6.61 -7.56
CA ARG A 316 -28.41 7.89 -6.95
C ARG A 316 -29.59 8.85 -6.83
N ALA A 317 -30.50 8.84 -7.80
CA ALA A 317 -31.66 9.75 -7.81
C ALA A 317 -32.83 9.26 -6.94
N GLU A 318 -33.10 7.95 -6.94
CA GLU A 318 -34.33 7.36 -6.38
C GLU A 318 -34.07 6.21 -5.40
N GLY A 319 -32.83 5.75 -5.29
CA GLY A 319 -32.45 4.60 -4.48
C GLY A 319 -32.05 4.94 -3.04
N PRO A 320 -31.82 3.92 -2.19
CA PRO A 320 -31.29 4.11 -0.85
C PRO A 320 -29.91 4.78 -0.87
N ALA A 321 -29.60 5.57 0.17
CA ALA A 321 -28.31 6.23 0.29
C ALA A 321 -27.14 5.23 0.21
N GLY A 322 -26.14 5.51 -0.63
CA GLY A 322 -24.97 4.66 -0.84
C GLY A 322 -25.19 3.41 -1.70
N SER A 323 -26.39 3.20 -2.25
CA SER A 323 -26.65 2.05 -3.12
C SER A 323 -25.94 2.14 -4.48
N SER A 324 -25.77 3.34 -5.04
CA SER A 324 -25.03 3.55 -6.29
C SER A 324 -23.53 3.26 -6.13
N THR A 325 -22.93 3.72 -5.04
CA THR A 325 -21.52 3.43 -4.75
C THR A 325 -21.30 1.98 -4.36
N TYR A 326 -22.23 1.36 -3.61
CA TYR A 326 -22.18 -0.07 -3.35
C TYR A 326 -22.26 -0.91 -4.64
N LEU A 327 -23.16 -0.55 -5.58
CA LEU A 327 -23.22 -1.16 -6.92
C LEU A 327 -21.87 -1.08 -7.63
N ALA A 328 -21.24 0.10 -7.65
CA ALA A 328 -19.93 0.30 -8.27
C ALA A 328 -18.85 -0.58 -7.62
N ARG A 329 -18.77 -0.62 -6.28
CA ARG A 329 -17.79 -1.46 -5.56
C ARG A 329 -17.97 -2.96 -5.83
N SER A 330 -19.21 -3.43 -5.95
CA SER A 330 -19.49 -4.85 -6.20
C SER A 330 -18.90 -5.36 -7.53
N VAL A 331 -18.64 -4.47 -8.50
CA VAL A 331 -17.99 -4.81 -9.77
C VAL A 331 -16.56 -5.33 -9.59
N ALA A 332 -15.86 -4.91 -8.53
CA ALA A 332 -14.50 -5.36 -8.24
C ALA A 332 -14.41 -6.88 -7.96
N SER A 333 -15.54 -7.54 -7.66
CA SER A 333 -15.61 -9.00 -7.51
C SER A 333 -15.79 -9.76 -8.83
N GLY A 334 -15.98 -9.03 -9.94
CA GLY A 334 -16.16 -9.59 -11.28
C GLY A 334 -14.85 -9.84 -12.03
N THR A 335 -14.94 -9.91 -13.35
CA THR A 335 -13.73 -10.03 -14.17
C THR A 335 -12.99 -8.69 -14.21
N PRO A 336 -11.65 -8.71 -14.33
CA PRO A 336 -10.88 -7.46 -14.37
C PRO A 336 -11.27 -6.55 -15.54
N GLU A 337 -11.60 -7.12 -16.71
CA GLU A 337 -12.02 -6.37 -17.90
C GLU A 337 -13.35 -5.65 -17.67
N HIS A 338 -14.29 -6.30 -16.98
CA HIS A 338 -15.57 -5.68 -16.63
C HIS A 338 -15.38 -4.53 -15.63
N ALA A 339 -14.47 -4.70 -14.67
CA ALA A 339 -14.15 -3.66 -13.70
C ALA A 339 -13.46 -2.45 -14.34
N THR A 340 -12.49 -2.65 -15.23
CA THR A 340 -11.78 -1.54 -15.90
C THR A 340 -12.67 -0.81 -16.91
N ALA A 341 -13.49 -1.55 -17.67
CA ALA A 341 -14.48 -0.96 -18.55
C ALA A 341 -15.52 -0.14 -17.77
N THR A 342 -16.01 -0.67 -16.65
CA THR A 342 -16.94 0.07 -15.78
C THR A 342 -16.30 1.32 -15.20
N LEU A 343 -15.06 1.25 -14.74
CA LEU A 343 -14.32 2.41 -14.22
C LEU A 343 -14.19 3.52 -15.27
N ALA A 344 -13.89 3.16 -16.52
CA ALA A 344 -13.78 4.11 -17.63
C ALA A 344 -15.13 4.80 -17.92
N VAL A 345 -16.22 4.03 -18.03
CA VAL A 345 -17.56 4.59 -18.31
C VAL A 345 -18.06 5.46 -17.16
N LEU A 346 -17.86 5.06 -15.89
CA LEU A 346 -18.22 5.88 -14.73
C LEU A 346 -17.54 7.25 -14.77
N ARG A 347 -16.25 7.31 -15.13
CA ARG A 347 -15.50 8.56 -15.27
C ARG A 347 -15.98 9.40 -16.45
N GLN A 348 -16.26 8.76 -17.58
CA GLN A 348 -16.76 9.44 -18.78
C GLN A 348 -18.12 10.12 -18.53
N GLU A 349 -18.99 9.47 -17.76
CA GLU A 349 -20.33 9.96 -17.42
C GLU A 349 -20.33 10.90 -16.19
N GLY A 350 -19.16 11.22 -15.63
CA GLY A 350 -19.03 12.16 -14.50
C GLY A 350 -19.50 11.62 -13.15
N LEU A 351 -19.64 10.30 -13.00
CA LEU A 351 -19.94 9.63 -11.73
C LEU A 351 -18.67 9.44 -10.90
N VAL A 352 -18.13 10.57 -10.42
CA VAL A 352 -16.81 10.66 -9.77
C VAL A 352 -16.76 9.85 -8.47
N ASP A 353 -17.81 9.92 -7.64
CA ASP A 353 -17.85 9.22 -6.34
C ASP A 353 -17.90 7.70 -6.53
N GLU A 354 -18.75 7.22 -7.45
CA GLU A 354 -18.83 5.81 -7.80
C GLU A 354 -17.53 5.28 -8.42
N ALA A 355 -16.89 6.06 -9.30
CA ALA A 355 -15.60 5.72 -9.88
C ALA A 355 -14.49 5.64 -8.81
N ALA A 356 -14.45 6.60 -7.89
CA ALA A 356 -13.49 6.62 -6.79
C ALA A 356 -13.69 5.41 -5.87
N ASP A 357 -14.93 5.09 -5.50
CA ASP A 357 -15.24 3.93 -4.66
C ASP A 357 -14.89 2.60 -5.32
N LEU A 358 -15.17 2.43 -6.62
CA LEU A 358 -14.72 1.26 -7.38
C LEU A 358 -13.20 1.18 -7.38
N PHE A 359 -12.49 2.26 -7.72
CA PHE A 359 -11.02 2.26 -7.76
C PHE A 359 -10.40 1.91 -6.40
N HIS A 360 -10.91 2.48 -5.30
CA HIS A 360 -10.47 2.12 -3.96
C HIS A 360 -10.74 0.66 -3.60
N THR A 361 -11.82 0.08 -4.11
CA THR A 361 -12.11 -1.34 -3.88
C THR A 361 -11.10 -2.23 -4.61
N LEU A 362 -10.65 -1.82 -5.81
CA LEU A 362 -9.61 -2.53 -6.56
C LEU A 362 -8.27 -2.62 -5.81
N TRP A 363 -8.02 -1.73 -4.82
CA TRP A 363 -6.86 -1.81 -3.93
C TRP A 363 -6.83 -3.07 -3.06
N SER A 364 -7.95 -3.79 -2.95
CA SER A 364 -8.08 -5.00 -2.13
C SER A 364 -8.16 -6.30 -2.93
N VAL A 365 -7.99 -6.24 -4.25
CA VAL A 365 -7.94 -7.41 -5.14
C VAL A 365 -6.88 -8.43 -4.69
N SER A 366 -7.07 -9.72 -4.92
CA SER A 366 -6.05 -10.71 -4.52
C SER A 366 -4.76 -10.54 -5.32
N ALA A 367 -3.64 -10.99 -4.75
CA ALA A 367 -2.35 -10.97 -5.46
C ALA A 367 -2.40 -11.74 -6.79
N GLN A 368 -3.23 -12.79 -6.86
CA GLN A 368 -3.44 -13.62 -8.04
C GLN A 368 -4.21 -12.91 -9.16
N ALA A 369 -5.12 -12.01 -8.82
CA ALA A 369 -5.94 -11.29 -9.78
C ALA A 369 -5.30 -9.97 -10.25
N LEU A 370 -4.34 -9.43 -9.50
CA LEU A 370 -3.67 -8.16 -9.83
C LEU A 370 -3.03 -8.15 -11.23
N PRO A 371 -2.29 -9.17 -11.70
CA PRO A 371 -1.68 -9.12 -13.03
C PRO A 371 -2.71 -8.98 -14.17
N ALA A 372 -3.83 -9.68 -14.10
CA ALA A 372 -4.90 -9.58 -15.08
C ALA A 372 -5.60 -8.21 -15.03
N LEU A 373 -5.78 -7.65 -13.84
CA LEU A 373 -6.31 -6.29 -13.67
C LEU A 373 -5.40 -5.23 -14.28
N LEU A 374 -4.09 -5.34 -14.08
CA LEU A 374 -3.13 -4.39 -14.65
C LEU A 374 -3.11 -4.48 -16.19
N ALA A 375 -3.19 -5.68 -16.76
CA ALA A 375 -3.33 -5.86 -18.21
C ALA A 375 -4.62 -5.21 -18.74
N ALA A 376 -5.76 -5.43 -18.09
CA ALA A 376 -7.03 -4.82 -18.47
C ALA A 376 -7.04 -3.28 -18.33
N LEU A 377 -6.29 -2.72 -17.37
CA LEU A 377 -6.10 -1.28 -17.24
C LEU A 377 -5.23 -0.73 -18.38
N GLU A 378 -4.16 -1.43 -18.76
CA GLU A 378 -3.30 -1.03 -19.88
C GLU A 378 -4.05 -1.08 -21.21
N GLU A 379 -4.79 -2.15 -21.48
CA GLU A 379 -5.61 -2.32 -22.70
C GLU A 379 -6.71 -1.26 -22.82
N SER A 380 -7.25 -0.80 -21.69
CA SER A 380 -8.25 0.28 -21.65
C SER A 380 -7.64 1.69 -21.61
N GLY A 381 -6.32 1.84 -21.72
CA GLY A 381 -5.64 3.14 -21.68
C GLY A 381 -5.56 3.79 -20.30
N GLN A 382 -5.82 3.04 -19.24
CA GLN A 382 -5.82 3.45 -17.82
C GLN A 382 -4.51 3.04 -17.10
N SER A 383 -3.37 3.08 -17.79
CA SER A 383 -2.08 2.63 -17.22
C SER A 383 -1.64 3.43 -15.98
N ALA A 384 -2.02 4.70 -15.86
CA ALA A 384 -1.75 5.53 -14.69
C ALA A 384 -2.43 4.99 -13.41
N ASP A 385 -3.64 4.45 -13.54
CA ASP A 385 -4.33 3.79 -12.43
C ASP A 385 -3.60 2.50 -12.03
N GLY A 386 -3.09 1.75 -13.01
CA GLY A 386 -2.28 0.55 -12.76
C GLY A 386 -1.00 0.87 -11.97
N GLN A 387 -0.31 1.96 -12.30
CA GLN A 387 0.85 2.42 -11.54
C GLN A 387 0.47 2.87 -10.13
N THR A 388 -0.69 3.51 -9.97
CA THR A 388 -1.21 3.88 -8.64
C THR A 388 -1.51 2.64 -7.79
N LEU A 389 -2.10 1.59 -8.37
CA LEU A 389 -2.32 0.31 -7.68
C LEU A 389 -1.01 -0.33 -7.23
N LEU A 390 0.01 -0.37 -8.09
CA LEU A 390 1.32 -0.91 -7.74
C LEU A 390 1.99 -0.11 -6.62
N TRP A 391 1.85 1.21 -6.63
CA TRP A 391 2.35 2.09 -5.58
C TRP A 391 1.70 1.79 -4.22
N GLU A 392 0.37 1.69 -4.17
CA GLU A 392 -0.35 1.30 -2.96
C GLU A 392 0.06 -0.09 -2.47
N ARG A 393 0.22 -1.04 -3.41
CA ARG A 393 0.62 -2.43 -3.10
C ARG A 393 2.05 -2.57 -2.62
N ALA A 394 2.95 -1.66 -2.97
CA ALA A 394 4.32 -1.68 -2.44
C ALA A 394 4.38 -1.49 -0.91
N SER A 395 3.32 -0.97 -0.30
CA SER A 395 3.20 -0.82 1.15
C SER A 395 2.66 -2.08 1.86
N ALA A 396 2.35 -3.15 1.11
CA ALA A 396 1.81 -4.38 1.67
C ALA A 396 2.81 -5.07 2.63
N PRO A 397 2.34 -5.95 3.55
CA PRO A 397 3.23 -6.76 4.39
C PRO A 397 4.16 -7.66 3.57
N ALA A 398 5.29 -8.08 4.16
CA ALA A 398 6.32 -8.88 3.49
C ALA A 398 5.78 -10.15 2.79
N GLY A 399 4.89 -10.90 3.45
CA GLY A 399 4.28 -12.09 2.88
C GLY A 399 3.41 -11.79 1.64
N GLU A 400 2.62 -10.72 1.69
CA GLU A 400 1.78 -10.29 0.56
C GLU A 400 2.65 -9.76 -0.60
N LEU A 401 3.71 -8.99 -0.31
CA LEU A 401 4.67 -8.56 -1.34
C LEU A 401 5.36 -9.74 -2.02
N SER A 402 5.72 -10.79 -1.26
CA SER A 402 6.28 -12.02 -1.82
C SER A 402 5.28 -12.74 -2.73
N GLU A 403 4.02 -12.83 -2.31
CA GLU A 403 2.97 -13.39 -3.17
C GLU A 403 2.79 -12.58 -4.46
N LEU A 404 2.72 -11.25 -4.35
CA LEU A 404 2.54 -10.32 -5.47
C LEU A 404 3.67 -10.41 -6.49
N THR A 405 4.92 -10.36 -6.03
CA THR A 405 6.10 -10.44 -6.90
C THR A 405 6.14 -11.77 -7.67
N ARG A 406 5.83 -12.88 -7.01
CA ARG A 406 5.70 -14.20 -7.65
C ARG A 406 4.58 -14.22 -8.69
N CYS A 407 3.41 -13.67 -8.38
CA CYS A 407 2.29 -13.59 -9.32
C CYS A 407 2.61 -12.71 -10.54
N LEU A 408 3.27 -11.57 -10.34
CA LEU A 408 3.68 -10.68 -11.43
C LEU A 408 4.76 -11.32 -12.32
N ARG A 409 5.77 -11.99 -11.76
CA ARG A 409 6.76 -12.74 -12.55
C ARG A 409 6.11 -13.88 -13.34
N ALA A 410 5.24 -14.67 -12.70
CA ALA A 410 4.53 -15.76 -13.38
C ALA A 410 3.66 -15.27 -14.54
N ALA A 411 3.13 -14.04 -14.45
CA ALA A 411 2.39 -13.38 -15.52
C ALA A 411 3.29 -12.70 -16.58
N GLY A 412 4.62 -12.84 -16.48
CA GLY A 412 5.55 -12.22 -17.43
C GLY A 412 5.66 -10.70 -17.31
N ARG A 413 5.46 -10.14 -16.11
CA ARG A 413 5.46 -8.69 -15.84
C ARG A 413 6.64 -8.25 -14.96
N PRO A 414 7.90 -8.46 -15.40
CA PRO A 414 9.09 -8.14 -14.60
C PRO A 414 9.27 -6.63 -14.37
N GLY A 415 8.79 -5.78 -15.29
CA GLY A 415 8.83 -4.32 -15.12
C GLY A 415 8.02 -3.85 -13.90
N ASP A 416 6.84 -4.43 -13.69
CA ASP A 416 5.99 -4.12 -12.54
C ASP A 416 6.54 -4.70 -11.24
N THR A 417 7.11 -5.92 -11.30
CA THR A 417 7.86 -6.49 -10.17
C THR A 417 8.98 -5.55 -9.73
N ARG A 418 9.78 -5.05 -10.69
CA ARG A 418 10.84 -4.10 -10.41
C ARG A 418 10.31 -2.80 -9.82
N HIS A 419 9.22 -2.25 -10.37
CA HIS A 419 8.61 -1.03 -9.83
C HIS A 419 8.19 -1.23 -8.37
N LEU A 420 7.50 -2.32 -8.07
CA LEU A 420 7.02 -2.66 -6.73
C LEU A 420 8.20 -2.84 -5.75
N LEU A 421 9.25 -3.56 -6.14
CA LEU A 421 10.45 -3.75 -5.30
C LEU A 421 11.22 -2.45 -5.10
N ARG A 422 11.30 -1.59 -6.12
CA ARG A 422 11.93 -0.27 -6.04
C ARG A 422 11.22 0.64 -5.04
N GLN A 423 9.88 0.60 -5.00
CA GLN A 423 9.11 1.32 -3.99
C GLN A 423 9.31 0.71 -2.60
N ALA A 424 9.30 -0.62 -2.48
CA ALA A 424 9.54 -1.32 -1.22
C ALA A 424 10.93 -1.01 -0.63
N ALA A 425 11.95 -0.81 -1.46
CA ALA A 425 13.30 -0.39 -1.05
C ALA A 425 13.34 0.99 -0.36
N GLY A 426 12.30 1.81 -0.50
CA GLY A 426 12.16 3.08 0.20
C GLY A 426 11.77 2.96 1.68
N ARG A 427 11.34 1.77 2.14
CA ARG A 427 10.88 1.51 3.51
C ARG A 427 12.03 1.50 4.53
N PRO A 428 11.74 1.55 5.85
CA PRO A 428 12.77 1.43 6.89
C PRO A 428 13.59 0.15 6.74
N ALA A 429 14.89 0.20 7.01
CA ALA A 429 15.84 -0.90 6.77
C ALA A 429 15.41 -2.24 7.40
N GLY A 430 14.87 -2.22 8.62
CA GLY A 430 14.36 -3.43 9.27
C GLY A 430 13.13 -4.04 8.58
N GLU A 431 12.26 -3.20 8.00
CA GLU A 431 11.14 -3.69 7.18
C GLU A 431 11.63 -4.26 5.85
N VAL A 432 12.59 -3.61 5.20
CA VAL A 432 13.17 -4.13 3.94
C VAL A 432 13.88 -5.46 4.17
N ALA A 433 14.57 -5.63 5.30
CA ALA A 433 15.19 -6.92 5.68
C ALA A 433 14.14 -8.03 5.83
N ALA A 434 12.99 -7.74 6.46
CA ALA A 434 11.89 -8.69 6.59
C ALA A 434 11.25 -9.02 5.23
N ILE A 435 11.13 -8.04 4.32
CA ILE A 435 10.65 -8.26 2.96
C ILE A 435 11.63 -9.14 2.18
N ALA A 436 12.93 -8.81 2.20
CA ALA A 436 13.96 -9.59 1.53
C ALA A 436 13.98 -11.05 1.99
N ALA A 437 13.78 -11.30 3.29
CA ALA A 437 13.70 -12.66 3.84
C ALA A 437 12.44 -13.44 3.42
N ALA A 438 11.37 -12.76 2.99
CA ALA A 438 10.13 -13.40 2.55
C ALA A 438 10.11 -13.66 1.02
N LEU A 439 10.97 -13.00 0.26
CA LEU A 439 11.05 -13.10 -1.20
C LEU A 439 11.80 -14.35 -1.65
N ASP A 440 11.57 -14.77 -2.90
CA ASP A 440 12.46 -15.71 -3.58
C ASP A 440 13.85 -15.08 -3.84
N GLU A 441 14.86 -15.91 -4.09
CA GLU A 441 16.27 -15.48 -4.23
C GLU A 441 16.46 -14.38 -5.30
N GLU A 442 15.78 -14.51 -6.45
CA GLU A 442 15.87 -13.55 -7.56
C GLU A 442 15.26 -12.20 -7.15
N SER A 443 14.05 -12.23 -6.59
CA SER A 443 13.37 -11.02 -6.12
C SER A 443 14.07 -10.35 -4.93
N ALA A 444 14.65 -11.13 -4.01
CA ALA A 444 15.42 -10.59 -2.89
C ALA A 444 16.68 -9.87 -3.39
N THR A 445 17.39 -10.46 -4.36
CA THR A 445 18.57 -9.86 -4.98
C THR A 445 18.21 -8.56 -5.70
N GLU A 446 17.09 -8.54 -6.42
CA GLU A 446 16.59 -7.33 -7.10
C GLU A 446 16.22 -6.22 -6.11
N LEU A 447 15.51 -6.55 -5.02
CA LEU A 447 15.19 -5.60 -3.95
C LEU A 447 16.44 -4.99 -3.32
N ILE A 448 17.45 -5.82 -3.02
CA ILE A 448 18.73 -5.38 -2.46
C ILE A 448 19.45 -4.45 -3.44
N GLY A 449 19.46 -4.80 -4.73
CA GLY A 449 20.03 -3.96 -5.78
C GLY A 449 19.35 -2.58 -5.87
N GLU A 450 18.02 -2.52 -5.80
CA GLU A 450 17.30 -1.25 -5.79
C GLU A 450 17.55 -0.45 -4.49
N LEU A 451 17.62 -1.10 -3.33
CA LEU A 451 17.97 -0.45 -2.05
C LEU A 451 19.35 0.21 -2.12
N VAL A 452 20.37 -0.53 -2.58
CA VAL A 452 21.76 -0.05 -2.64
C VAL A 452 21.90 1.12 -3.62
N ARG A 453 21.13 1.15 -4.72
CA ARG A 453 21.14 2.26 -5.69
C ARG A 453 20.40 3.50 -5.18
N LEU A 454 19.29 3.33 -4.46
CA LEU A 454 18.41 4.42 -4.05
C LEU A 454 18.77 5.06 -2.71
N ARG A 455 19.28 4.26 -1.77
CA ARG A 455 19.46 4.69 -0.37
C ARG A 455 20.85 5.25 -0.11
N SER A 456 20.99 5.90 1.05
CA SER A 456 22.28 6.40 1.52
C SER A 456 23.18 5.24 1.99
N ALA A 457 24.49 5.44 1.99
CA ALA A 457 25.43 4.44 2.52
C ALA A 457 25.14 4.06 3.99
N SER A 458 24.65 5.01 4.80
CA SER A 458 24.23 4.76 6.18
C SER A 458 23.05 3.79 6.25
N ASP A 459 22.02 3.98 5.41
CA ASP A 459 20.88 3.06 5.32
C ASP A 459 21.32 1.67 4.86
N VAL A 460 22.25 1.58 3.91
CA VAL A 460 22.85 0.30 3.47
C VAL A 460 23.52 -0.41 4.64
N GLY A 461 24.27 0.32 5.49
CA GLY A 461 24.86 -0.23 6.71
C GLY A 461 23.82 -0.72 7.72
N GLN A 462 22.71 0.01 7.90
CA GLN A 462 21.60 -0.40 8.78
C GLN A 462 20.90 -1.66 8.27
N PHE A 463 20.66 -1.75 6.96
CA PHE A 463 20.09 -2.94 6.34
C PHE A 463 21.04 -4.13 6.47
N ALA A 464 22.33 -3.94 6.20
CA ALA A 464 23.35 -4.98 6.33
C ALA A 464 23.43 -5.54 7.77
N ALA A 465 23.31 -4.68 8.79
CA ALA A 465 23.21 -5.12 10.18
C ALA A 465 21.96 -5.96 10.44
N ALA A 466 20.82 -5.58 9.85
CA ALA A 466 19.56 -6.31 10.01
C ALA A 466 19.58 -7.70 9.33
N VAL A 467 20.33 -7.86 8.23
CA VAL A 467 20.43 -9.15 7.50
C VAL A 467 21.69 -9.95 7.83
N GLN A 468 22.51 -9.52 8.79
CA GLN A 468 23.79 -10.17 9.12
C GLN A 468 23.65 -11.68 9.44
N GLY A 469 22.50 -12.11 9.97
CA GLY A 469 22.21 -13.52 10.23
C GLY A 469 21.91 -14.37 8.99
N SER A 470 21.68 -13.75 7.82
CA SER A 470 21.39 -14.42 6.55
C SER A 470 22.56 -14.23 5.58
N VAL A 471 23.36 -15.29 5.43
CA VAL A 471 24.55 -15.28 4.56
C VAL A 471 24.19 -14.95 3.11
N GLU A 472 23.07 -15.47 2.61
CA GLU A 472 22.64 -15.27 1.22
C GLU A 472 22.27 -13.81 0.93
N LEU A 473 21.48 -13.19 1.82
CA LEU A 473 21.10 -11.78 1.68
C LEU A 473 22.30 -10.85 1.87
N TYR A 474 23.21 -11.19 2.79
CA TYR A 474 24.42 -10.43 3.01
C TYR A 474 25.37 -10.48 1.81
N ASP A 475 25.59 -11.67 1.24
CA ASP A 475 26.37 -11.85 0.00
C ASP A 475 25.75 -11.06 -1.17
N ALA A 476 24.42 -11.09 -1.32
CA ALA A 476 23.71 -10.32 -2.35
C ALA A 476 23.92 -8.81 -2.18
N LEU A 477 23.95 -8.32 -0.94
CA LEU A 477 24.27 -6.92 -0.64
C LEU A 477 25.70 -6.55 -1.01
N LEU A 478 26.68 -7.40 -0.68
CA LEU A 478 28.07 -7.14 -1.03
C LEU A 478 28.25 -7.07 -2.54
N PHE A 479 27.62 -7.99 -3.28
CA PHE A 479 27.63 -7.98 -4.75
C PHE A 479 26.98 -6.71 -5.32
N ALA A 480 25.80 -6.34 -4.82
CA ALA A 480 25.10 -5.14 -5.26
C ALA A 480 25.89 -3.84 -4.95
N ALA A 481 26.64 -3.81 -3.85
CA ALA A 481 27.50 -2.68 -3.48
C ALA A 481 28.77 -2.58 -4.34
N ASP A 482 29.31 -3.72 -4.77
CA ASP A 482 30.46 -3.79 -5.69
C ASP A 482 30.10 -3.34 -7.11
N ASP A 483 28.86 -3.58 -7.54
CA ASP A 483 28.31 -3.13 -8.83
C ASP A 483 28.03 -1.62 -8.91
N LEU A 484 28.23 -0.86 -7.84
CA LEU A 484 28.07 0.59 -7.84
C LEU A 484 29.25 1.32 -8.50
N ASP A 485 29.09 2.61 -8.81
CA ASP A 485 30.23 3.45 -9.13
C ASP A 485 31.24 3.48 -7.96
N GLU A 486 32.52 3.65 -8.28
CA GLU A 486 33.62 3.53 -7.31
C GLU A 486 33.45 4.43 -6.08
N SER A 487 32.86 5.62 -6.24
CA SER A 487 32.62 6.56 -5.13
C SER A 487 31.53 6.04 -4.19
N ARG A 488 30.40 5.60 -4.74
CA ARG A 488 29.30 5.04 -3.95
C ARG A 488 29.66 3.68 -3.35
N ALA A 489 30.37 2.82 -4.07
CA ALA A 489 30.90 1.54 -3.56
C ALA A 489 31.78 1.78 -2.33
N ARG A 490 32.78 2.67 -2.42
CA ARG A 490 33.66 3.04 -1.28
C ARG A 490 32.86 3.55 -0.08
N SER A 491 31.83 4.36 -0.33
CA SER A 491 30.96 4.90 0.72
C SER A 491 30.15 3.80 1.41
N ALA A 492 29.57 2.87 0.65
CA ALA A 492 28.83 1.72 1.19
C ALA A 492 29.75 0.83 2.03
N PHE A 493 30.92 0.45 1.52
CA PHE A 493 31.89 -0.36 2.28
C PHE A 493 32.45 0.37 3.51
N ALA A 494 32.57 1.71 3.47
CA ALA A 494 32.92 2.50 4.65
C ALA A 494 31.84 2.44 5.74
N ALA A 495 30.56 2.50 5.34
CA ALA A 495 29.44 2.36 6.28
C ALA A 495 29.41 0.96 6.91
N LEU A 496 29.64 -0.10 6.13
CA LEU A 496 29.77 -1.47 6.65
C LEU A 496 30.89 -1.60 7.68
N ARG A 497 32.08 -1.05 7.39
CA ARG A 497 33.21 -1.05 8.34
C ARG A 497 32.89 -0.27 9.62
N THR A 498 32.20 0.86 9.48
CA THR A 498 31.79 1.69 10.64
C THR A 498 30.79 0.95 11.53
N ALA A 499 29.93 0.11 10.94
CA ALA A 499 29.03 -0.77 11.66
C ALA A 499 29.69 -2.05 12.21
N GLY A 500 30.99 -2.27 11.96
CA GLY A 500 31.72 -3.47 12.38
C GLY A 500 31.37 -4.72 11.56
N LEU A 501 30.83 -4.55 10.35
CA LEU A 501 30.36 -5.63 9.49
C LEU A 501 31.45 -6.08 8.48
N PRO A 502 31.47 -7.37 8.11
CA PRO A 502 32.47 -7.91 7.17
C PRO A 502 32.27 -7.34 5.76
N THR A 503 33.35 -6.91 5.10
CA THR A 503 33.29 -6.34 3.74
C THR A 503 33.64 -7.35 2.64
N GLN A 504 33.96 -8.57 3.01
CA GLN A 504 34.24 -9.67 2.09
C GLN A 504 33.17 -10.75 2.27
N PRO A 505 32.72 -11.39 1.17
CA PRO A 505 31.79 -12.50 1.26
C PRO A 505 32.43 -13.66 2.02
N ALA A 506 31.62 -14.43 2.73
CA ALA A 506 32.13 -15.60 3.43
C ALA A 506 32.77 -16.57 2.43
N PRO A 507 33.93 -17.17 2.74
CA PRO A 507 34.56 -18.13 1.83
C PRO A 507 33.62 -19.32 1.61
N ARG A 508 32.99 -19.39 0.42
CA ARG A 508 32.09 -20.48 0.08
C ARG A 508 32.85 -21.81 0.09
N PRO A 509 32.34 -22.87 0.74
CA PRO A 509 32.98 -24.18 0.73
C PRO A 509 33.12 -24.65 -0.72
N ARG A 510 34.36 -24.99 -1.11
CA ARG A 510 34.78 -25.26 -2.51
C ARG A 510 33.95 -26.29 -3.30
N LYS A 511 33.05 -27.05 -2.65
CA LYS A 511 32.24 -28.11 -3.29
C LYS A 511 31.14 -27.61 -4.22
N SER A 512 30.72 -26.34 -4.18
CA SER A 512 29.66 -25.82 -5.06
C SER A 512 30.16 -25.17 -6.38
N ARG A 513 31.47 -24.99 -6.55
CA ARG A 513 32.05 -24.37 -7.78
C ARG A 513 31.95 -25.23 -9.04
N GLN A 514 31.54 -26.50 -8.94
CA GLN A 514 31.44 -27.42 -10.08
C GLN A 514 30.09 -27.41 -10.82
N ARG A 515 29.15 -26.51 -10.46
CA ARG A 515 27.78 -26.53 -11.03
C ARG A 515 27.29 -25.20 -11.62
N ARG A 516 28.17 -24.24 -11.89
CA ARG A 516 27.85 -23.06 -12.70
C ARG A 516 28.50 -23.16 -14.06
#